data_AF-A0A3D2X6Y1-F1
#
_entry.id   AF-A0A3D2X6Y1-F1
#
_cell.length_a   1.000
_cell.length_b   1.000
_cell.length_c   1.000
_cell.angle_alpha   90.00
_cell.angle_beta   90.00
_cell.angle_gamma   90.00
#
_symmetry.space_group_name_H-M   'P 1'
#
loop_
_entity.id
_entity.type
_entity.pdbx_description
1 polymer ?
#
loop_
_entity_poly.entity_id
_entity_poly.type
_entity_poly.pdbx_seq_one_letter_code
_entity_poly.pdbx_strand_id
1 'polypeptide(L)'
;MGRKAYDNLFKYKMIEELCNGKSSLNIEREYGVKNTTVMNWLRNFIKNGAFDDNALLPKEKLKFEQLREKAAKRELELRLHGTSTSESFEWLLEYDSNLQQWKECAEEWIKTIVRNKDAALKALSNFFKKYVIQYNITSSVQEFISKDYDTPDFYEIIYAERGSQINALNEAKKIVQFIDWITEEKFSVEDDYGNKLTPAEFKNPLTKYLPDSVKSSQRNESDKNVLPYRYIKDIRNILCPPNAICFKDLKFAQSAGDSSRNGGDWFIVDKSVIDKNDPDCVYRFRKTSKYEQTSKGLSDEVYEMWFPGCTVALLIKLLLPLRTYQVRMLDSGEIDTYKYVQSKRNVAGEWIKNNSHLSKGTERNPFERGVLRKFKDKTTQLEMTGFYINTNKTADINKEEFNKGYDIPWQYEEVQYWLAKLR
;
A
#
# COMPACT_ATOMS: atom_id res chain seq x y z
N MET A 1 29.80 9.26 -17.55
CA MET A 1 30.60 8.94 -16.35
C MET A 1 30.99 7.48 -16.42
N GLY A 2 32.29 7.16 -16.50
CA GLY A 2 32.78 5.78 -16.59
C GLY A 2 32.41 4.98 -15.33
N ARG A 3 32.12 3.69 -15.49
CA ARG A 3 31.95 2.77 -14.36
C ARG A 3 33.27 2.74 -13.58
N LYS A 4 33.27 3.13 -12.30
CA LYS A 4 34.39 2.86 -11.39
C LYS A 4 34.60 1.34 -11.38
N ALA A 5 35.76 0.89 -11.85
CA ALA A 5 36.19 -0.49 -11.71
C ALA A 5 36.80 -0.65 -10.31
N TYR A 6 36.36 -1.67 -9.59
CA TYR A 6 36.89 -2.02 -8.28
C TYR A 6 37.75 -3.28 -8.43
N ASP A 7 38.93 -3.27 -7.83
CA ASP A 7 39.81 -4.44 -7.82
C ASP A 7 39.21 -5.60 -6.99
N ASN A 8 39.70 -6.82 -7.23
CA ASN A 8 39.14 -8.02 -6.59
C ASN A 8 39.45 -8.09 -5.09
N LEU A 9 40.61 -7.59 -4.66
CA LEU A 9 40.99 -7.53 -3.24
C LEU A 9 40.00 -6.67 -2.44
N PHE A 10 39.61 -5.53 -3.01
CA PHE A 10 38.62 -4.63 -2.46
C PHE A 10 37.24 -5.31 -2.38
N LYS A 11 36.81 -6.05 -3.42
CA LYS A 11 35.56 -6.82 -3.37
C LYS A 11 35.55 -7.84 -2.24
N TYR A 12 36.64 -8.61 -2.08
CA TYR A 12 36.76 -9.59 -0.99
C TYR A 12 36.74 -8.92 0.37
N LYS A 13 37.44 -7.79 0.55
CA LYS A 13 37.39 -7.01 1.79
C LYS A 13 35.97 -6.59 2.13
N MET A 14 35.18 -6.11 1.16
CA MET A 14 33.79 -5.71 1.42
C MET A 14 32.90 -6.90 1.79
N ILE A 15 33.12 -8.07 1.19
CA ILE A 15 32.42 -9.31 1.56
C ILE A 15 32.80 -9.74 2.98
N GLU A 16 34.08 -9.67 3.34
CA GLU A 16 34.56 -10.02 4.68
C GLU A 16 33.98 -9.08 5.75
N GLU A 17 33.95 -7.77 5.50
CA GLU A 17 33.29 -6.79 6.37
C GLU A 17 31.79 -7.09 6.57
N LEU A 18 31.08 -7.48 5.50
CA LEU A 18 29.68 -7.93 5.61
C LEU A 18 29.55 -9.19 6.47
N CYS A 19 30.40 -10.19 6.24
CA CYS A 19 30.44 -11.45 7.00
C CYS A 19 30.77 -11.23 8.47
N ASN A 20 31.57 -10.20 8.79
CA ASN A 20 31.91 -9.80 10.15
C ASN A 20 30.81 -8.96 10.85
N GLY A 21 29.63 -8.85 10.24
CA GLY A 21 28.45 -8.26 10.86
C GLY A 21 28.18 -6.80 10.48
N LYS A 22 29.04 -6.16 9.68
CA LYS A 22 28.81 -4.78 9.24
C LYS A 22 27.59 -4.69 8.33
N SER A 23 26.85 -3.59 8.43
CA SER A 23 25.70 -3.34 7.54
C SER A 23 26.16 -2.80 6.20
N SER A 24 25.44 -3.11 5.12
CA SER A 24 25.74 -2.60 3.78
C SER A 24 25.66 -1.07 3.68
N LEU A 25 24.82 -0.44 4.51
CA LEU A 25 24.73 1.02 4.63
C LEU A 25 25.97 1.64 5.30
N ASN A 26 26.52 0.99 6.33
CA ASN A 26 27.75 1.44 6.96
C ASN A 26 28.94 1.31 6.01
N ILE A 27 28.99 0.22 5.22
CA ILE A 27 29.98 0.06 4.17
C ILE A 27 29.87 1.16 3.12
N GLU A 28 28.65 1.53 2.71
CA GLU A 28 28.45 2.63 1.75
C GLU A 28 28.94 3.98 2.29
N ARG A 29 28.68 4.26 3.58
CA ARG A 29 29.15 5.50 4.24
C ARG A 29 30.67 5.56 4.36
N GLU A 30 31.32 4.45 4.70
CA GLU A 30 32.75 4.41 5.00
C GLU A 30 33.62 4.27 3.74
N TYR A 31 33.17 3.46 2.77
CA TYR A 31 33.97 3.12 1.58
C TYR A 31 33.44 3.77 0.29
N GLY A 32 32.31 4.48 0.35
CA GLY A 32 31.75 5.19 -0.80
C GLY A 32 31.22 4.27 -1.91
N VAL A 33 30.95 3.00 -1.59
CA VAL A 33 30.42 2.00 -2.54
C VAL A 33 28.95 1.75 -2.27
N LYS A 34 28.12 1.90 -3.30
CA LYS A 34 26.66 1.68 -3.18
C LYS A 34 26.36 0.30 -2.59
N ASN A 35 25.44 0.25 -1.63
CA ASN A 35 25.01 -1.00 -0.98
C ASN A 35 24.61 -2.11 -1.97
N THR A 36 23.92 -1.75 -3.06
CA THR A 36 23.48 -2.66 -4.13
C THR A 36 24.66 -3.29 -4.85
N THR A 37 25.75 -2.55 -5.04
CA THR A 37 26.97 -3.07 -5.66
C THR A 37 27.64 -4.11 -4.78
N VAL A 38 27.74 -3.87 -3.47
CA VAL A 38 28.33 -4.82 -2.52
C VAL A 38 27.51 -6.12 -2.44
N MET A 39 26.18 -6.02 -2.39
CA MET A 39 25.30 -7.19 -2.40
C MET A 39 25.40 -8.01 -3.70
N ASN A 40 25.59 -7.35 -4.84
CA ASN A 40 25.83 -8.04 -6.11
C ASN A 40 27.15 -8.82 -6.10
N TRP A 41 28.22 -8.26 -5.51
CA TRP A 41 29.48 -8.98 -5.34
C TRP A 41 29.32 -10.20 -4.44
N LEU A 42 28.66 -10.04 -3.28
CA LEU A 42 28.39 -11.15 -2.36
C LEU A 42 27.69 -12.32 -3.06
N ARG A 43 26.59 -12.04 -3.78
CA ARG A 43 25.83 -13.08 -4.50
C ARG A 43 26.62 -13.69 -5.65
N ASN A 44 27.39 -12.89 -6.38
CA ASN A 44 28.26 -13.38 -7.44
C ASN A 44 29.33 -14.33 -6.87
N PHE A 45 29.95 -13.96 -5.75
CA PHE A 45 30.95 -14.78 -5.06
C PHE A 45 30.37 -16.12 -4.56
N ILE A 46 29.16 -16.09 -4.00
CA ILE A 46 28.47 -17.31 -3.57
C ILE A 46 28.17 -18.21 -4.77
N LYS A 47 27.66 -17.66 -5.88
CA LYS A 47 27.25 -18.45 -7.03
C LYS A 47 28.43 -18.98 -7.84
N ASN A 48 29.36 -18.11 -8.19
CA ASN A 48 30.40 -18.36 -9.18
C ASN A 48 31.78 -18.63 -8.56
N GLY A 49 31.95 -18.45 -7.25
CA GLY A 49 33.23 -18.64 -6.56
C GLY A 49 34.12 -17.41 -6.64
N ALA A 50 35.44 -17.63 -6.67
CA ALA A 50 36.44 -16.56 -6.73
C ALA A 50 36.23 -15.64 -7.94
N PHE A 51 36.54 -14.35 -7.78
CA PHE A 51 36.50 -13.36 -8.86
C PHE A 51 37.68 -13.46 -9.85
N ASP A 52 38.61 -14.39 -9.63
CA ASP A 52 39.81 -14.62 -10.44
C ASP A 52 39.76 -16.02 -11.09
N ASP A 53 40.14 -16.13 -12.37
CA ASP A 53 40.22 -17.40 -13.12
C ASP A 53 41.55 -18.16 -12.88
N ASN A 54 42.45 -17.62 -12.05
CA ASN A 54 43.78 -18.19 -11.83
C ASN A 54 43.75 -19.34 -10.82
N ALA A 55 44.56 -20.38 -11.06
CA ALA A 55 44.67 -21.53 -10.17
C ALA A 55 45.17 -21.11 -8.76
N LEU A 56 44.25 -21.06 -7.80
CA LEU A 56 44.52 -20.73 -6.40
C LEU A 56 45.42 -21.78 -5.73
N LEU A 57 46.36 -21.35 -4.88
CA LEU A 57 47.14 -22.26 -4.04
C LEU A 57 46.23 -23.00 -3.05
N PRO A 58 46.59 -24.21 -2.58
CA PRO A 58 45.73 -25.01 -1.70
C PRO A 58 45.28 -24.30 -0.40
N LYS A 59 46.15 -23.47 0.20
CA LYS A 59 45.82 -22.67 1.39
C LYS A 59 44.82 -21.55 1.09
N GLU A 60 44.87 -20.98 -0.11
CA GLU A 60 43.96 -19.92 -0.54
C GLU A 60 42.58 -20.50 -0.85
N LYS A 61 42.52 -21.69 -1.48
CA LYS A 61 41.26 -22.42 -1.70
C LYS A 61 40.49 -22.65 -0.41
N LEU A 62 41.16 -23.15 0.62
CA LEU A 62 40.52 -23.38 1.93
C LEU A 62 39.98 -22.08 2.55
N LYS A 63 40.75 -20.98 2.47
CA LYS A 63 40.30 -19.67 2.96
C LYS A 63 39.08 -19.16 2.18
N PHE A 64 39.06 -19.34 0.85
CA PHE A 64 37.94 -18.93 0.01
C PHE A 64 36.70 -19.79 0.25
N GLU A 65 36.84 -21.09 0.47
CA GLU A 65 35.72 -21.98 0.84
C GLU A 65 35.10 -21.54 2.17
N GLN A 66 35.92 -21.31 3.21
CA GLN A 66 35.44 -20.81 4.50
C GLN A 66 34.75 -19.44 4.37
N LEU A 67 35.32 -18.53 3.57
CA LEU A 67 34.69 -17.23 3.32
C LEU A 67 33.38 -17.39 2.56
N ARG A 68 33.29 -18.33 1.61
CA ARG A 68 32.09 -18.62 0.82
C ARG A 68 30.97 -19.20 1.67
N GLU A 69 31.29 -20.10 2.61
CA GLU A 69 30.33 -20.59 3.61
C GLU A 69 29.82 -19.47 4.51
N LYS A 70 30.72 -18.64 5.05
CA LYS A 70 30.34 -17.45 5.84
C LYS A 70 29.49 -16.48 5.02
N ALA A 71 29.86 -16.24 3.77
CA ALA A 71 29.15 -15.36 2.85
C ALA A 71 27.75 -15.90 2.54
N ALA A 72 27.60 -17.21 2.30
CA ALA A 72 26.31 -17.84 2.08
C ALA A 72 25.39 -17.68 3.29
N LYS A 73 25.91 -17.96 4.50
CA LYS A 73 25.16 -17.78 5.75
C LYS A 73 24.74 -16.32 5.95
N ARG A 74 25.66 -15.38 5.72
CA ARG A 74 25.40 -13.94 5.84
C ARG A 74 24.42 -13.42 4.79
N GLU A 75 24.51 -13.88 3.55
CA GLU A 75 23.57 -13.48 2.50
C GLU A 75 22.16 -13.95 2.85
N LEU A 76 22.02 -15.16 3.36
CA LEU A 76 20.75 -15.73 3.79
C LEU A 76 20.12 -14.92 4.94
N GLU A 77 20.92 -14.54 5.95
CA GLU A 77 20.52 -13.61 7.03
C GLU A 77 20.02 -12.27 6.48
N LEU A 78 20.79 -11.65 5.59
CA LEU A 78 20.50 -10.34 5.01
C LEU A 78 19.35 -10.37 3.99
N ARG A 79 19.02 -11.53 3.45
CA ARG A 79 17.95 -11.69 2.47
C ARG A 79 16.61 -11.34 3.13
N LEU A 80 15.88 -10.41 2.54
CA LEU A 80 14.52 -10.10 2.97
C LEU A 80 13.61 -11.27 2.58
N HIS A 81 13.26 -12.08 3.58
CA HIS A 81 12.27 -13.15 3.45
C HIS A 81 10.91 -12.64 3.92
N GLY A 82 9.83 -13.15 3.34
CA GLY A 82 8.47 -12.65 3.62
C GLY A 82 8.11 -11.36 2.87
N THR A 83 8.61 -11.19 1.64
CA THR A 83 8.02 -10.20 0.72
C THR A 83 6.55 -10.55 0.48
N SER A 84 5.73 -9.56 0.11
CA SER A 84 4.26 -9.67 -0.01
C SER A 84 3.73 -10.74 -0.97
N THR A 85 4.60 -11.54 -1.61
CA THR A 85 4.27 -12.52 -2.65
C THR A 85 4.90 -13.90 -2.45
N SER A 86 5.78 -14.12 -1.46
CA SER A 86 6.44 -15.42 -1.27
C SER A 86 5.73 -16.22 -0.18
N GLU A 87 4.90 -17.17 -0.59
CA GLU A 87 4.03 -17.96 0.30
C GLU A 87 4.59 -19.36 0.61
N SER A 88 5.62 -19.82 -0.10
CA SER A 88 6.13 -21.18 -0.02
C SER A 88 7.13 -21.42 1.12
N PHE A 89 7.72 -20.37 1.69
CA PHE A 89 8.73 -20.46 2.77
C PHE A 89 9.92 -21.41 2.49
N GLU A 90 10.22 -21.74 1.23
CA GLU A 90 11.31 -22.69 0.85
C GLU A 90 12.67 -22.33 1.45
N TRP A 91 12.90 -21.03 1.66
CA TRP A 91 14.12 -20.52 2.26
C TRP A 91 14.38 -21.06 3.68
N LEU A 92 13.37 -21.58 4.39
CA LEU A 92 13.57 -22.23 5.70
C LEU A 92 14.46 -23.47 5.59
N LEU A 93 14.32 -24.22 4.50
CA LEU A 93 15.10 -25.43 4.25
C LEU A 93 16.55 -25.11 3.89
N GLU A 94 16.83 -23.88 3.42
CA GLU A 94 18.20 -23.37 3.24
C GLU A 94 18.90 -23.14 4.60
N TYR A 95 18.14 -22.93 5.69
CA TYR A 95 18.70 -22.79 7.05
C TYR A 95 18.83 -24.13 7.76
N ASP A 96 17.76 -24.92 7.76
CA ASP A 96 17.72 -26.23 8.40
C ASP A 96 16.68 -27.10 7.67
N SER A 97 17.15 -28.20 7.08
CA SER A 97 16.31 -29.16 6.38
C SER A 97 15.25 -29.82 7.28
N ASN A 98 15.46 -29.82 8.60
CA ASN A 98 14.51 -30.39 9.55
C ASN A 98 13.27 -29.51 9.77
N LEU A 99 13.28 -28.25 9.31
CA LEU A 99 12.14 -27.33 9.45
C LEU A 99 11.00 -27.58 8.43
N GLN A 100 10.97 -28.74 7.78
CA GLN A 100 9.96 -29.10 6.78
C GLN A 100 8.53 -29.00 7.33
N GLN A 101 8.27 -29.54 8.53
CA GLN A 101 6.94 -29.47 9.15
C GLN A 101 6.49 -28.03 9.40
N TRP A 102 7.40 -27.20 9.92
CA TRP A 102 7.17 -25.78 10.16
C TRP A 102 6.83 -25.02 8.88
N LYS A 103 7.57 -25.30 7.79
CA LYS A 103 7.34 -24.72 6.46
C LYS A 103 5.94 -25.07 5.93
N GLU A 104 5.58 -26.34 5.96
CA GLU A 104 4.26 -26.81 5.48
C GLU A 104 3.11 -26.16 6.25
N CYS A 105 3.20 -26.10 7.58
CA CYS A 105 2.20 -25.42 8.41
C CYS A 105 2.08 -23.92 8.07
N ALA A 106 3.22 -23.22 7.90
CA ALA A 106 3.22 -21.80 7.57
C ALA A 106 2.63 -21.52 6.18
N GLU A 107 2.95 -22.35 5.19
CA GLU A 107 2.41 -22.25 3.83
C GLU A 107 0.90 -22.51 3.79
N GLU A 108 0.40 -23.47 4.55
CA GLU A 108 -1.04 -23.71 4.64
C GLU A 108 -1.77 -22.57 5.35
N TRP A 109 -1.28 -22.15 6.52
CA TRP A 109 -1.91 -21.07 7.28
C TRP A 109 -1.97 -19.76 6.48
N ILE A 110 -0.89 -19.40 5.77
CA ILE A 110 -0.85 -18.12 5.05
C ILE A 110 -1.88 -18.07 3.91
N LYS A 111 -2.28 -19.22 3.34
CA LYS A 111 -3.35 -19.32 2.33
C LYS A 111 -4.74 -19.03 2.90
N THR A 112 -4.94 -19.21 4.21
CA THR A 112 -6.21 -18.90 4.90
C THR A 112 -6.41 -17.40 5.16
N ILE A 113 -5.34 -16.59 5.08
CA ILE A 113 -5.37 -15.17 5.44
C ILE A 113 -5.82 -14.30 4.26
N VAL A 114 -7.01 -13.68 4.40
CA VAL A 114 -7.60 -12.81 3.36
C VAL A 114 -7.15 -11.35 3.46
N ARG A 115 -6.86 -10.84 4.66
CA ARG A 115 -6.51 -9.42 4.90
C ARG A 115 -5.20 -9.29 5.67
N ASN A 116 -4.43 -8.24 5.39
CA ASN A 116 -3.13 -7.97 6.03
C ASN A 116 -2.14 -9.15 5.93
N LYS A 117 -2.18 -9.88 4.81
CA LYS A 117 -1.32 -11.05 4.53
C LYS A 117 0.16 -10.68 4.55
N ASP A 118 0.50 -9.47 4.10
CA ASP A 118 1.85 -8.90 4.16
C ASP A 118 2.38 -8.81 5.60
N ALA A 119 1.52 -8.42 6.55
CA ALA A 119 1.89 -8.33 7.95
C ALA A 119 2.06 -9.71 8.60
N ALA A 120 1.29 -10.72 8.16
CA ALA A 120 1.42 -12.10 8.61
C ALA A 120 2.69 -12.77 8.06
N LEU A 121 2.98 -12.62 6.76
CA LEU A 121 4.22 -13.07 6.12
C LEU A 121 5.46 -12.51 6.85
N LYS A 122 5.42 -11.22 7.19
CA LYS A 122 6.50 -10.56 7.92
C LYS A 122 6.67 -11.10 9.34
N ALA A 123 5.56 -11.31 10.05
CA ALA A 123 5.58 -11.88 11.40
C ALA A 123 6.18 -13.30 11.38
N LEU A 124 5.74 -14.18 10.48
CA LEU A 124 6.27 -15.54 10.34
C LEU A 124 7.76 -15.53 10.01
N SER A 125 8.18 -14.67 9.10
CA SER A 125 9.59 -14.58 8.71
C SER A 125 10.48 -14.17 9.89
N ASN A 126 10.00 -13.24 10.73
CA ASN A 126 10.68 -12.86 11.96
C ASN A 126 10.66 -13.99 12.99
N PHE A 127 9.52 -14.66 13.18
CA PHE A 127 9.38 -15.81 14.07
C PHE A 127 10.41 -16.90 13.73
N PHE A 128 10.48 -17.33 12.47
CA PHE A 128 11.43 -18.38 12.10
C PHE A 128 12.89 -17.93 12.23
N LYS A 129 13.25 -16.75 11.71
CA LYS A 129 14.64 -16.28 11.73
C LYS A 129 15.16 -15.99 13.14
N LYS A 130 14.35 -15.29 13.94
CA LYS A 130 14.81 -14.65 15.18
C LYS A 130 14.40 -15.41 16.42
N TYR A 131 13.43 -16.31 16.30
CA TYR A 131 13.00 -17.13 17.40
C TYR A 131 13.39 -18.60 17.15
N VAL A 132 12.82 -19.24 16.13
CA VAL A 132 13.02 -20.67 15.89
C VAL A 132 14.49 -21.01 15.66
N ILE A 133 15.13 -20.35 14.70
CA ILE A 133 16.53 -20.62 14.33
C ILE A 133 17.49 -20.11 15.40
N GLN A 134 17.30 -18.88 15.89
CA GLN A 134 18.23 -18.23 16.82
C GLN A 134 18.28 -18.92 18.19
N TYR A 135 17.16 -19.44 18.66
CA TYR A 135 17.04 -20.07 19.99
C TYR A 135 16.95 -21.59 19.92
N ASN A 136 17.23 -22.19 18.75
CA ASN A 136 17.21 -23.64 18.51
C ASN A 136 15.91 -24.30 19.00
N ILE A 137 14.78 -23.71 18.65
CA ILE A 137 13.47 -24.29 18.92
C ILE A 137 13.34 -25.61 18.17
N THR A 138 12.65 -26.59 18.76
CA THR A 138 12.48 -27.91 18.16
C THR A 138 11.90 -27.83 16.74
N SER A 139 12.42 -28.70 15.87
CA SER A 139 11.91 -28.87 14.51
C SER A 139 10.55 -29.60 14.48
N SER A 140 10.21 -30.31 15.55
CA SER A 140 8.93 -31.01 15.70
C SER A 140 7.86 -30.06 16.22
N VAL A 141 6.84 -29.81 15.40
CA VAL A 141 5.71 -28.95 15.78
C VAL A 141 4.95 -29.54 16.97
N GLN A 142 4.81 -30.86 17.03
CA GLN A 142 4.14 -31.56 18.13
C GLN A 142 4.87 -31.38 19.46
N GLU A 143 6.21 -31.48 19.44
CA GLU A 143 7.02 -31.26 20.64
C GLU A 143 6.89 -29.80 21.10
N PHE A 144 6.89 -28.85 20.16
CA PHE A 144 6.76 -27.43 20.48
C PHE A 144 5.45 -27.09 21.21
N ILE A 145 4.32 -27.68 20.79
CA ILE A 145 3.01 -27.44 21.41
C ILE A 145 2.77 -28.32 22.64
N SER A 146 3.69 -29.20 23.01
CA SER A 146 3.58 -29.99 24.23
C SER A 146 3.57 -29.08 25.45
N LYS A 147 2.68 -29.36 26.41
CA LYS A 147 2.59 -28.61 27.67
C LYS A 147 3.90 -28.60 28.47
N ASP A 148 4.72 -29.63 28.29
CA ASP A 148 6.00 -29.79 29.00
C ASP A 148 7.17 -29.12 28.28
N TYR A 149 6.96 -28.59 27.06
CA TYR A 149 8.00 -27.91 26.31
C TYR A 149 8.19 -26.48 26.83
N ASP A 150 9.36 -26.21 27.40
CA ASP A 150 9.70 -24.86 27.83
C ASP A 150 10.29 -24.04 26.69
N THR A 151 9.82 -22.80 26.57
CA THR A 151 10.08 -21.92 25.44
C THR A 151 10.72 -20.63 25.96
N PRO A 152 11.73 -20.05 25.30
CA PRO A 152 12.22 -18.72 25.65
C PRO A 152 11.10 -17.67 25.54
N ASP A 153 11.18 -16.59 26.32
CA ASP A 153 10.17 -15.51 26.29
C ASP A 153 10.12 -14.83 24.93
N PHE A 154 9.13 -15.25 24.14
CA PHE A 154 8.95 -14.80 22.78
C PHE A 154 8.58 -13.32 22.68
N TYR A 155 7.80 -12.80 23.63
CA TYR A 155 7.36 -11.41 23.59
C TYR A 155 8.54 -10.47 23.85
N GLU A 156 9.35 -10.75 24.87
CA GLU A 156 10.54 -9.96 25.19
C GLU A 156 11.54 -9.95 24.04
N ILE A 157 11.71 -11.08 23.34
CA ILE A 157 12.58 -11.16 22.16
C ILE A 157 12.11 -10.23 21.04
N ILE A 158 10.80 -10.21 20.74
CA ILE A 158 10.26 -9.28 19.74
C ILE A 158 10.37 -7.82 20.22
N TYR A 159 10.06 -7.58 21.50
CA TYR A 159 10.02 -6.25 22.06
C TYR A 159 11.41 -5.59 22.08
N ALA A 160 12.44 -6.33 22.51
CA ALA A 160 13.83 -5.88 22.55
C ALA A 160 14.32 -5.38 21.18
N GLU A 161 13.84 -5.98 20.09
CA GLU A 161 14.20 -5.54 18.74
C GLU A 161 13.38 -4.33 18.27
N ARG A 162 12.07 -4.34 18.52
CA ARG A 162 11.16 -3.33 17.97
C ARG A 162 11.19 -2.01 18.75
N GLY A 163 11.46 -2.05 20.05
CA GLY A 163 11.35 -0.92 20.98
C GLY A 163 9.92 -0.36 21.16
N SER A 164 8.91 -0.95 20.52
CA SER A 164 7.51 -0.51 20.54
C SER A 164 6.60 -1.64 21.02
N GLN A 165 5.97 -1.43 22.19
CA GLN A 165 5.12 -2.44 22.83
C GLN A 165 3.91 -2.82 21.96
N ILE A 166 3.29 -1.83 21.30
CA ILE A 166 2.11 -2.05 20.44
C ILE A 166 2.48 -2.89 19.22
N ASN A 167 3.58 -2.55 18.56
CA ASN A 167 4.02 -3.30 17.38
C ASN A 167 4.47 -4.72 17.74
N ALA A 168 5.20 -4.87 18.85
CA ALA A 168 5.60 -6.17 19.37
C ALA A 168 4.38 -7.04 19.70
N LEU A 169 3.38 -6.48 20.39
CA LEU A 169 2.14 -7.19 20.71
C LEU A 169 1.38 -7.61 19.44
N ASN A 170 1.23 -6.71 18.47
CA ASN A 170 0.54 -7.00 17.21
C ASN A 170 1.24 -8.07 16.36
N GLU A 171 2.55 -8.21 16.50
CA GLU A 171 3.34 -9.25 15.86
C GLU A 171 3.21 -10.57 16.63
N ALA A 172 3.39 -10.53 17.96
CA ALA A 172 3.25 -11.70 18.83
C ALA A 172 1.87 -12.34 18.73
N LYS A 173 0.79 -11.54 18.69
CA LYS A 173 -0.59 -12.03 18.51
C LYS A 173 -0.80 -12.79 17.19
N LYS A 174 -0.12 -12.38 16.10
CA LYS A 174 -0.23 -13.12 14.83
C LYS A 174 0.43 -14.48 14.91
N ILE A 175 1.57 -14.57 15.60
CA ILE A 175 2.26 -15.84 15.79
C ILE A 175 1.50 -16.73 16.76
N VAL A 176 0.92 -16.18 17.82
CA VAL A 176 0.00 -16.93 18.69
C VAL A 176 -1.17 -17.50 17.88
N GLN A 177 -1.81 -16.69 17.03
CA GLN A 177 -2.87 -17.18 16.12
C GLN A 177 -2.40 -18.28 15.16
N PHE A 178 -1.16 -18.18 14.66
CA PHE A 178 -0.58 -19.24 13.83
C PHE A 178 -0.43 -20.56 14.60
N ILE A 179 0.12 -20.52 15.81
CA ILE A 179 0.30 -21.72 16.64
C ILE A 179 -1.05 -22.27 17.13
N ASP A 180 -2.02 -21.41 17.44
CA ASP A 180 -3.39 -21.81 17.77
C ASP A 180 -4.01 -22.55 16.58
N TRP A 181 -3.87 -22.01 15.37
CA TRP A 181 -4.33 -22.66 14.14
C TRP A 181 -3.68 -24.02 13.91
N ILE A 182 -2.37 -24.16 14.13
CA ILE A 182 -1.70 -25.47 14.06
C ILE A 182 -2.35 -26.45 15.05
N THR A 183 -2.53 -26.01 16.30
CA THR A 183 -3.08 -26.83 17.38
C THR A 183 -4.50 -27.28 17.06
N GLU A 184 -5.32 -26.39 16.49
CA GLU A 184 -6.71 -26.66 16.11
C GLU A 184 -6.81 -27.51 14.83
N GLU A 185 -6.08 -27.21 13.77
CA GLU A 185 -6.24 -27.89 12.49
C GLU A 185 -5.44 -29.19 12.35
N LYS A 186 -4.32 -29.33 13.07
CA LYS A 186 -3.40 -30.48 12.90
C LYS A 186 -3.42 -31.46 14.08
N PHE A 187 -3.82 -31.00 15.26
CA PHE A 187 -3.72 -31.79 16.50
C PHE A 187 -5.02 -31.90 17.29
N SER A 188 -6.14 -31.37 16.78
CA SER A 188 -7.45 -31.60 17.37
C SER A 188 -8.08 -32.90 16.87
N VAL A 189 -8.98 -33.45 17.69
CA VAL A 189 -9.80 -34.61 17.37
C VAL A 189 -11.24 -34.12 17.29
N GLU A 190 -11.96 -34.49 16.22
CA GLU A 190 -13.38 -34.19 16.10
C GLU A 190 -14.19 -35.10 17.03
N ASP A 191 -15.10 -34.51 17.81
CA ASP A 191 -16.08 -35.26 18.59
C ASP A 191 -17.23 -35.77 17.70
N ASP A 192 -18.14 -36.56 18.29
CA ASP A 192 -19.32 -37.11 17.60
C ASP A 192 -20.28 -36.03 17.04
N TYR A 193 -20.08 -34.76 17.43
CA TYR A 193 -20.85 -33.60 16.98
C TYR A 193 -20.07 -32.72 15.99
N GLY A 194 -18.86 -33.11 15.59
CA GLY A 194 -17.99 -32.38 14.68
C GLY A 194 -17.25 -31.19 15.31
N ASN A 195 -17.23 -31.06 16.64
CA ASN A 195 -16.42 -30.05 17.32
C ASN A 195 -14.97 -30.54 17.44
N LYS A 196 -14.02 -29.68 17.09
CA LYS A 196 -12.60 -29.93 17.26
C LYS A 196 -12.19 -29.74 18.72
N LEU A 197 -11.73 -30.83 19.35
CA LEU A 197 -11.22 -30.82 20.72
C LEU A 197 -9.71 -31.02 20.69
N THR A 198 -8.97 -30.06 21.24
CA THR A 198 -7.52 -30.19 21.44
C THR A 198 -7.23 -31.10 22.64
N PRO A 199 -6.41 -32.15 22.50
CA PRO A 199 -5.94 -32.97 23.61
C PRO A 199 -5.28 -32.13 24.71
N ALA A 200 -5.50 -32.48 25.98
CA ALA A 200 -5.01 -31.71 27.13
C ALA A 200 -3.47 -31.64 27.26
N GLU A 201 -2.77 -32.50 26.53
CA GLU A 201 -1.30 -32.55 26.44
C GLU A 201 -0.74 -31.42 25.57
N PHE A 202 -1.57 -30.82 24.71
CA PHE A 202 -1.16 -29.75 23.80
C PHE A 202 -1.69 -28.40 24.25
N LYS A 203 -0.82 -27.40 24.21
CA LYS A 203 -1.14 -25.99 24.49
C LYS A 203 -0.18 -25.10 23.70
N ASN A 204 -0.68 -23.98 23.21
CA ASN A 204 0.18 -22.94 22.65
C ASN A 204 1.10 -22.34 23.73
N PRO A 205 2.43 -22.60 23.68
CA PRO A 205 3.36 -22.21 24.73
C PRO A 205 3.61 -20.70 24.76
N LEU A 206 3.31 -19.98 23.66
CA LEU A 206 3.58 -18.55 23.51
C LEU A 206 2.54 -17.66 24.18
N THR A 207 1.35 -18.19 24.45
CA THR A 207 0.24 -17.45 25.07
C THR A 207 0.61 -16.86 26.43
N LYS A 208 1.44 -17.56 27.21
CA LYS A 208 1.86 -17.15 28.56
C LYS A 208 2.73 -15.89 28.58
N TYR A 209 3.33 -15.52 27.44
CA TYR A 209 4.21 -14.34 27.31
C TYR A 209 3.47 -13.09 26.84
N LEU A 210 2.20 -13.20 26.42
CA LEU A 210 1.45 -12.04 25.98
C LEU A 210 1.08 -11.16 27.18
N PRO A 211 1.37 -9.85 27.17
CA PRO A 211 0.92 -8.95 28.22
C PRO A 211 -0.61 -8.82 28.21
N ASP A 212 -1.23 -8.94 29.38
CA ASP A 212 -2.70 -8.82 29.58
C ASP A 212 -3.26 -7.49 29.07
N SER A 213 -2.49 -6.41 29.23
CA SER A 213 -2.79 -5.13 28.64
C SER A 213 -1.50 -4.40 28.28
N VAL A 214 -1.39 -3.97 27.02
CA VAL A 214 -0.44 -2.93 26.65
C VAL A 214 -1.13 -1.60 26.90
N LYS A 215 -0.44 -0.65 27.55
CA LYS A 215 -0.89 0.75 27.66
C LYS A 215 -0.97 1.34 26.25
N SER A 216 -2.10 1.07 25.61
CA SER A 216 -2.44 1.57 24.30
C SER A 216 -2.83 3.03 24.47
N SER A 217 -2.08 3.92 23.84
CA SER A 217 -2.49 5.31 23.68
C SER A 217 -3.62 5.46 22.65
N GLN A 218 -4.34 4.38 22.29
CA GLN A 218 -5.53 4.46 21.45
C GLN A 218 -6.62 5.19 22.24
N ARG A 219 -6.55 6.51 22.17
CA ARG A 219 -7.69 7.36 22.43
C ARG A 219 -8.74 7.01 21.38
N ASN A 220 -9.96 6.74 21.83
CA ASN A 220 -11.11 6.53 20.94
C ASN A 220 -11.43 7.79 20.11
N GLU A 221 -10.81 8.91 20.45
CA GLU A 221 -10.98 10.21 19.83
C GLU A 221 -9.63 10.81 19.45
N SER A 222 -9.62 11.57 18.36
CA SER A 222 -8.45 12.36 17.97
C SER A 222 -8.19 13.42 19.03
N ASP A 223 -7.03 13.35 19.67
CA ASP A 223 -6.54 14.38 20.59
C ASP A 223 -5.86 15.56 19.89
N LYS A 224 -5.86 15.55 18.57
CA LYS A 224 -5.34 16.65 17.76
C LYS A 224 -6.30 17.83 17.83
N ASN A 225 -5.75 19.01 18.05
CA ASN A 225 -6.49 20.26 17.92
C ASN A 225 -7.22 20.31 16.57
N VAL A 226 -8.50 20.66 16.60
CA VAL A 226 -9.31 20.84 15.40
C VAL A 226 -8.67 21.93 14.54
N LEU A 227 -8.46 21.66 13.25
CA LEU A 227 -7.92 22.64 12.32
C LEU A 227 -8.86 23.85 12.27
N PRO A 228 -8.40 25.07 12.63
CA PRO A 228 -9.24 26.25 12.55
C PRO A 228 -9.79 26.46 11.14
N TYR A 229 -11.08 26.80 11.05
CA TYR A 229 -11.80 26.97 9.78
C TYR A 229 -11.12 27.99 8.85
N ARG A 230 -10.43 29.00 9.40
CA ARG A 230 -9.65 29.96 8.62
C ARG A 230 -8.67 29.28 7.67
N TYR A 231 -7.94 28.25 8.11
CA TYR A 231 -7.00 27.54 7.24
C TYR A 231 -7.72 26.78 6.13
N ILE A 232 -8.89 26.19 6.41
CA ILE A 232 -9.72 25.55 5.38
C ILE A 232 -10.14 26.59 4.34
N LYS A 233 -10.59 27.77 4.76
CA LYS A 233 -10.98 28.87 3.87
C LYS A 233 -9.80 29.38 3.04
N ASP A 234 -8.64 29.56 3.66
CA ASP A 234 -7.42 30.02 2.98
C ASP A 234 -6.98 28.99 1.91
N ILE A 235 -6.98 27.69 2.25
CA ILE A 235 -6.66 26.63 1.29
C ILE A 235 -7.69 26.58 0.15
N ARG A 236 -8.98 26.73 0.43
CA ARG A 236 -10.02 26.81 -0.61
C ARG A 236 -9.74 27.95 -1.59
N ASN A 237 -9.41 29.13 -1.09
CA ASN A 237 -9.13 30.30 -1.92
C ASN A 237 -7.83 30.16 -2.73
N ILE A 238 -6.82 29.48 -2.18
CA ILE A 238 -5.58 29.15 -2.89
C ILE A 238 -5.86 28.16 -4.03
N LEU A 239 -6.61 27.09 -3.74
CA LEU A 239 -6.92 26.04 -4.71
C LEU A 239 -7.89 26.51 -5.80
N CYS A 240 -8.94 27.23 -5.39
CA CYS A 240 -10.02 27.75 -6.21
C CYS A 240 -10.33 29.21 -5.82
N PRO A 241 -9.69 30.18 -6.48
CA PRO A 241 -9.92 31.60 -6.21
C PRO A 241 -11.42 31.97 -6.25
N PRO A 242 -11.91 32.91 -5.43
CA PRO A 242 -13.32 33.27 -5.40
C PRO A 242 -13.89 33.77 -6.75
N ASN A 243 -13.04 34.34 -7.59
CA ASN A 243 -13.38 34.84 -8.93
C ASN A 243 -13.15 33.79 -10.04
N ALA A 244 -12.70 32.59 -9.72
CA ALA A 244 -12.51 31.52 -10.70
C ALA A 244 -13.87 31.11 -11.30
N ILE A 245 -13.93 31.13 -12.63
CA ILE A 245 -15.09 30.72 -13.42
C ILE A 245 -14.78 29.51 -14.30
N CYS A 246 -13.51 29.19 -14.55
CA CYS A 246 -13.11 28.06 -15.38
C CYS A 246 -11.84 27.37 -14.84
N PHE A 247 -11.50 26.21 -15.37
CA PHE A 247 -10.29 25.49 -14.98
C PHE A 247 -9.01 26.27 -15.28
N LYS A 248 -9.00 27.12 -16.33
CA LYS A 248 -7.88 28.02 -16.62
C LYS A 248 -7.56 28.98 -15.48
N ASP A 249 -8.52 29.35 -14.63
CA ASP A 249 -8.32 30.25 -13.49
C ASP A 249 -7.63 29.57 -12.29
N LEU A 250 -7.57 28.23 -12.26
CA LEU A 250 -7.00 27.45 -11.16
C LEU A 250 -5.46 27.36 -11.24
N LYS A 251 -4.80 28.52 -11.31
CA LYS A 251 -3.35 28.64 -11.57
C LYS A 251 -2.47 27.95 -10.54
N PHE A 252 -2.80 28.06 -9.26
CA PHE A 252 -2.06 27.37 -8.20
C PHE A 252 -2.21 25.85 -8.33
N ALA A 253 -3.41 25.35 -8.62
CA ALA A 253 -3.65 23.92 -8.76
C ALA A 253 -2.87 23.34 -9.95
N GLN A 254 -2.87 24.05 -11.07
CA GLN A 254 -2.08 23.73 -12.26
C GLN A 254 -0.57 23.64 -11.95
N SER A 255 -0.02 24.57 -11.16
CA SER A 255 1.40 24.56 -10.81
C SER A 255 1.75 23.54 -9.72
N ALA A 256 0.86 23.31 -8.76
CA ALA A 256 1.02 22.31 -7.71
C ALA A 256 1.02 20.87 -8.27
N GLY A 257 0.26 20.63 -9.35
CA GLY A 257 0.20 19.35 -10.06
C GLY A 257 1.27 19.16 -11.13
N ASP A 258 2.32 19.98 -11.19
CA ASP A 258 3.33 19.92 -12.25
C ASP A 258 4.06 18.57 -12.35
N SER A 259 4.26 18.09 -13.58
CA SER A 259 4.93 16.81 -13.90
C SER A 259 6.47 16.87 -13.88
N SER A 260 7.07 17.98 -13.42
CA SER A 260 8.52 18.08 -13.23
C SER A 260 9.07 17.15 -12.14
N ARG A 261 8.20 16.60 -11.29
CA ARG A 261 8.50 15.52 -10.32
C ARG A 261 7.70 14.27 -10.71
N ASN A 262 8.14 13.08 -10.26
CA ASN A 262 7.44 11.82 -10.56
C ASN A 262 5.93 11.92 -10.23
N GLY A 263 5.08 11.85 -11.25
CA GLY A 263 3.62 12.00 -11.13
C GLY A 263 3.13 13.36 -11.63
N GLY A 264 1.95 13.77 -11.19
CA GLY A 264 1.35 15.06 -11.54
C GLY A 264 0.02 14.92 -12.29
N ASP A 265 -0.62 16.06 -12.48
CA ASP A 265 -1.93 16.20 -13.13
C ASP A 265 -1.80 16.58 -14.62
N TRP A 266 -0.57 16.62 -15.15
CA TRP A 266 -0.32 16.90 -16.58
C TRP A 266 -0.02 15.61 -17.33
N PHE A 267 -0.70 15.39 -18.45
CA PHE A 267 -0.52 14.22 -19.30
C PHE A 267 -0.33 14.61 -20.76
N ILE A 268 0.47 13.82 -21.49
CA ILE A 268 0.81 14.09 -22.89
C ILE A 268 -0.40 13.78 -23.78
N VAL A 269 -0.67 14.68 -24.71
CA VAL A 269 -1.76 14.56 -25.68
C VAL A 269 -1.29 14.91 -27.09
N ASP A 270 -2.04 14.46 -28.09
CA ASP A 270 -1.85 14.95 -29.46
C ASP A 270 -2.37 16.40 -29.57
N LYS A 271 -1.79 17.18 -30.48
CA LYS A 271 -2.21 18.57 -30.70
C LYS A 271 -3.66 18.68 -31.16
N SER A 272 -4.18 17.68 -31.88
CA SER A 272 -5.54 17.68 -32.45
C SER A 272 -6.65 17.67 -31.41
N VAL A 273 -6.40 17.16 -30.19
CA VAL A 273 -7.41 17.12 -29.12
C VAL A 273 -7.50 18.42 -28.31
N ILE A 274 -6.60 19.37 -28.56
CA ILE A 274 -6.59 20.65 -27.83
C ILE A 274 -7.59 21.61 -28.46
N ASP A 275 -8.64 21.94 -27.71
CA ASP A 275 -9.52 23.06 -28.02
C ASP A 275 -8.96 24.35 -27.38
N LYS A 276 -8.59 25.31 -28.22
CA LYS A 276 -8.05 26.61 -27.76
C LYS A 276 -9.13 27.60 -27.35
N ASN A 277 -10.37 27.36 -27.77
CA ASN A 277 -11.50 28.25 -27.50
C ASN A 277 -12.22 27.86 -26.21
N ASP A 278 -12.01 26.63 -25.72
CA ASP A 278 -12.53 26.17 -24.45
C ASP A 278 -11.63 26.65 -23.29
N PRO A 279 -12.12 27.53 -22.38
CA PRO A 279 -11.38 27.97 -21.21
C PRO A 279 -11.16 26.86 -20.17
N ASP A 280 -11.86 25.74 -20.27
CA ASP A 280 -11.68 24.57 -19.41
C ASP A 280 -10.62 23.59 -19.96
N CYS A 281 -10.32 23.67 -21.26
CA CYS A 281 -9.23 22.94 -21.91
C CYS A 281 -7.86 23.59 -21.63
N VAL A 282 -7.31 23.30 -20.45
CA VAL A 282 -6.01 23.84 -20.01
C VAL A 282 -4.87 22.98 -20.56
N TYR A 283 -4.00 23.58 -21.37
CA TYR A 283 -2.86 22.90 -21.99
C TYR A 283 -1.56 23.71 -21.89
N ARG A 284 -0.42 23.04 -22.12
CA ARG A 284 0.91 23.66 -22.17
C ARG A 284 1.85 22.96 -23.14
N PHE A 285 2.97 23.62 -23.41
CA PHE A 285 4.11 23.07 -24.15
C PHE A 285 5.25 22.74 -23.18
N ARG A 286 5.84 21.56 -23.32
CA ARG A 286 6.98 21.15 -22.48
C ARG A 286 8.07 20.50 -23.33
N LYS A 287 9.33 20.82 -23.02
CA LYS A 287 10.49 20.10 -23.55
C LYS A 287 10.65 18.75 -22.86
N THR A 288 10.89 17.70 -23.62
CA THR A 288 11.11 16.36 -23.08
C THR A 288 12.50 16.21 -22.49
N SER A 289 12.63 15.34 -21.50
CA SER A 289 13.93 14.97 -20.93
C SER A 289 14.66 13.98 -21.85
N LYS A 290 15.99 13.93 -21.75
CA LYS A 290 16.80 12.93 -22.50
C LYS A 290 16.32 11.50 -22.28
N TYR A 291 15.90 11.18 -21.06
CA TYR A 291 15.36 9.86 -20.72
C TYR A 291 14.07 9.55 -21.48
N GLU A 292 13.13 10.51 -21.52
CA GLU A 292 11.87 10.37 -22.26
C GLU A 292 12.12 10.16 -23.76
N GLN A 293 13.08 10.86 -24.34
CA GLN A 293 13.47 10.69 -25.73
C GLN A 293 14.07 9.29 -25.98
N THR A 294 15.05 8.88 -25.18
CA THR A 294 15.75 7.60 -25.41
C THR A 294 14.95 6.36 -25.03
N SER A 295 14.11 6.45 -23.99
CA SER A 295 13.43 5.28 -23.42
C SER A 295 11.95 5.20 -23.80
N LYS A 296 11.31 6.32 -24.09
CA LYS A 296 9.88 6.37 -24.49
C LYS A 296 9.67 6.80 -25.94
N GLY A 297 10.73 7.16 -26.68
CA GLY A 297 10.65 7.56 -28.08
C GLY A 297 9.89 8.87 -28.30
N LEU A 298 9.83 9.74 -27.29
CA LEU A 298 9.11 11.01 -27.39
C LEU A 298 9.92 12.05 -28.17
N SER A 299 9.23 12.94 -28.89
CA SER A 299 9.81 14.10 -29.58
C SER A 299 10.46 15.08 -28.59
N ASP A 300 11.29 16.00 -29.08
CA ASP A 300 11.93 17.05 -28.26
C ASP A 300 10.91 17.93 -27.51
N GLU A 301 9.72 18.07 -28.06
CA GLU A 301 8.64 18.86 -27.51
C GLU A 301 7.33 18.06 -27.54
N VAL A 302 6.53 18.22 -26.50
CA VAL A 302 5.23 17.56 -26.35
C VAL A 302 4.17 18.56 -25.90
N TYR A 303 2.93 18.28 -26.28
CA TYR A 303 1.76 18.96 -25.76
C TYR A 303 1.27 18.21 -24.53
N GLU A 304 0.97 18.95 -23.47
CA GLU A 304 0.36 18.37 -22.26
C GLU A 304 -0.97 19.07 -21.98
N MET A 305 -1.94 18.28 -21.53
CA MET A 305 -3.23 18.75 -21.03
C MET A 305 -3.27 18.53 -19.51
N TRP A 306 -3.94 19.43 -18.80
CA TRP A 306 -4.10 19.35 -17.35
C TRP A 306 -5.38 18.59 -16.99
N PHE A 307 -5.28 17.67 -16.04
CA PHE A 307 -6.39 16.92 -15.48
C PHE A 307 -6.90 17.58 -14.19
N PRO A 308 -8.10 18.19 -14.19
CA PRO A 308 -8.62 18.91 -13.02
C PRO A 308 -9.16 17.98 -11.92
N GLY A 309 -9.30 16.67 -12.16
CA GLY A 309 -10.02 15.77 -11.26
C GLY A 309 -9.44 15.68 -9.84
N CYS A 310 -8.10 15.67 -9.70
CA CYS A 310 -7.45 15.71 -8.39
C CYS A 310 -7.79 16.98 -7.62
N THR A 311 -7.81 18.12 -8.32
CA THR A 311 -8.13 19.43 -7.76
C THR A 311 -9.59 19.52 -7.34
N VAL A 312 -10.52 19.07 -8.19
CA VAL A 312 -11.95 19.04 -7.86
C VAL A 312 -12.18 18.10 -6.68
N ALA A 313 -11.55 16.92 -6.62
CA ALA A 313 -11.66 16.02 -5.48
C ALA A 313 -11.19 16.66 -4.16
N LEU A 314 -10.08 17.40 -4.18
CA LEU A 314 -9.62 18.17 -3.02
C LEU A 314 -10.60 19.28 -2.64
N LEU A 315 -11.13 20.00 -3.64
CA LEU A 315 -12.12 21.04 -3.42
C LEU A 315 -13.39 20.48 -2.78
N ILE A 316 -13.90 19.34 -3.25
CA ILE A 316 -15.04 18.64 -2.65
C ILE A 316 -14.74 18.22 -1.21
N LYS A 317 -13.52 17.73 -0.92
CA LYS A 317 -13.10 17.38 0.44
C LYS A 317 -13.04 18.58 1.39
N LEU A 318 -12.77 19.77 0.85
CA LEU A 318 -12.74 21.00 1.62
C LEU A 318 -14.16 21.56 1.80
N LEU A 319 -15.05 21.43 0.81
CA LEU A 319 -16.40 22.00 0.81
C LEU A 319 -17.45 21.10 1.49
N LEU A 320 -17.33 19.78 1.34
CA LEU A 320 -18.25 18.79 1.90
C LEU A 320 -17.54 17.89 2.94
N PRO A 321 -18.23 17.46 4.00
CA PRO A 321 -17.70 16.55 5.02
C PRO A 321 -17.65 15.09 4.56
N LEU A 322 -17.16 14.84 3.34
CA LEU A 322 -17.04 13.50 2.76
C LEU A 322 -15.69 12.85 3.07
N ARG A 323 -15.65 11.51 3.12
CA ARG A 323 -14.39 10.77 3.27
C ARG A 323 -13.66 10.69 1.93
N THR A 324 -12.33 10.66 1.96
CA THR A 324 -11.49 10.62 0.75
C THR A 324 -11.85 9.48 -0.20
N TYR A 325 -12.10 8.28 0.33
CA TYR A 325 -12.53 7.15 -0.49
C TYR A 325 -13.86 7.41 -1.20
N GLN A 326 -14.83 8.05 -0.51
CA GLN A 326 -16.14 8.36 -1.09
C GLN A 326 -15.99 9.35 -2.25
N VAL A 327 -15.23 10.44 -2.05
CA VAL A 327 -15.02 11.47 -3.08
C VAL A 327 -14.36 10.89 -4.33
N ARG A 328 -13.39 9.98 -4.16
CA ARG A 328 -12.69 9.33 -5.29
C ARG A 328 -13.57 8.36 -6.08
N MET A 329 -14.62 7.85 -5.47
CA MET A 329 -15.52 6.87 -6.07
C MET A 329 -16.81 7.48 -6.60
N LEU A 330 -16.98 8.81 -6.50
CA LEU A 330 -18.17 9.48 -7.00
C LEU A 330 -18.38 9.18 -8.48
N ASP A 331 -19.61 8.77 -8.80
CA ASP A 331 -20.04 8.56 -10.17
C ASP A 331 -20.37 9.91 -10.81
N SER A 332 -19.90 10.16 -12.02
CA SER A 332 -20.16 11.42 -12.74
C SER A 332 -21.57 11.49 -13.34
N GLY A 333 -22.28 10.37 -13.46
CA GLY A 333 -23.63 10.31 -14.03
C GLY A 333 -23.65 10.47 -15.56
N GLU A 334 -22.57 10.13 -16.26
CA GLU A 334 -22.47 10.25 -17.73
C GLU A 334 -23.55 9.47 -18.48
N ILE A 335 -24.02 8.37 -17.88
CA ILE A 335 -25.02 7.47 -18.44
C ILE A 335 -26.43 7.71 -17.87
N ASP A 336 -26.60 8.72 -17.01
CA ASP A 336 -27.88 9.03 -16.39
C ASP A 336 -28.89 9.55 -17.43
N THR A 337 -30.19 9.34 -17.17
CA THR A 337 -31.27 9.79 -18.07
C THR A 337 -31.30 11.31 -18.21
N TYR A 338 -31.04 12.00 -17.11
CA TYR A 338 -30.96 13.45 -17.05
C TYR A 338 -29.60 13.87 -16.56
N LYS A 339 -29.16 15.02 -17.02
CA LYS A 339 -27.83 15.54 -16.76
C LYS A 339 -27.98 16.97 -16.25
N TYR A 340 -27.36 17.26 -15.11
CA TYR A 340 -27.40 18.60 -14.54
C TYR A 340 -26.39 19.51 -15.26
N VAL A 341 -26.80 20.73 -15.61
CA VAL A 341 -25.98 21.73 -16.29
C VAL A 341 -26.06 23.03 -15.51
N GLN A 342 -24.90 23.62 -15.22
CA GLN A 342 -24.82 24.85 -14.43
C GLN A 342 -23.82 25.81 -15.05
N SER A 343 -24.29 26.95 -15.57
CA SER A 343 -23.43 27.91 -16.26
C SER A 343 -22.70 28.87 -15.33
N LYS A 344 -23.18 29.06 -14.09
CA LYS A 344 -22.62 30.03 -13.13
C LYS A 344 -22.36 29.37 -11.79
N ARG A 345 -21.19 29.63 -11.21
CA ARG A 345 -20.72 29.03 -9.94
C ARG A 345 -21.67 29.17 -8.76
N ASN A 346 -22.35 30.31 -8.64
CA ASN A 346 -23.17 30.64 -7.46
C ASN A 346 -24.67 30.72 -7.78
N VAL A 347 -25.11 30.14 -8.90
CA VAL A 347 -26.51 30.13 -9.31
C VAL A 347 -26.90 28.69 -9.62
N ALA A 348 -28.06 28.26 -9.13
CA ALA A 348 -28.61 26.95 -9.42
C ALA A 348 -28.68 26.73 -10.95
N GLY A 349 -28.31 25.53 -11.37
CA GLY A 349 -28.41 25.07 -12.74
C GLY A 349 -29.75 24.43 -13.04
N GLU A 350 -29.80 23.67 -14.13
CA GLU A 350 -30.99 22.99 -14.61
C GLU A 350 -30.70 21.54 -15.00
N TRP A 351 -31.75 20.72 -14.98
CA TRP A 351 -31.71 19.33 -15.42
C TRP A 351 -32.20 19.26 -16.87
N ILE A 352 -31.36 18.74 -17.76
CA ILE A 352 -31.72 18.51 -19.16
C ILE A 352 -31.65 17.02 -19.50
N LYS A 353 -32.40 16.59 -20.52
CA LYS A 353 -32.34 15.21 -21.01
C LYS A 353 -30.93 14.90 -21.55
N ASN A 354 -30.38 13.75 -21.16
CA ASN A 354 -29.09 13.31 -21.67
C ASN A 354 -29.26 12.74 -23.08
N ASN A 355 -28.70 13.41 -24.08
CA ASN A 355 -28.79 13.00 -25.48
C ASN A 355 -27.66 12.03 -25.90
N SER A 356 -26.81 11.60 -24.96
CA SER A 356 -25.78 10.61 -25.23
C SER A 356 -26.40 9.29 -25.66
N HIS A 357 -25.81 8.63 -26.65
CA HIS A 357 -26.18 7.28 -27.07
C HIS A 357 -25.95 6.22 -25.98
N LEU A 358 -25.15 6.55 -24.96
CA LEU A 358 -24.90 5.71 -23.78
C LEU A 358 -25.87 5.96 -22.63
N SER A 359 -26.74 6.98 -22.73
CA SER A 359 -27.72 7.29 -21.69
C SER A 359 -28.68 6.10 -21.48
N LYS A 360 -29.00 5.82 -20.22
CA LYS A 360 -29.89 4.74 -19.80
C LYS A 360 -31.14 5.29 -19.16
N GLY A 361 -32.13 4.41 -18.99
CA GLY A 361 -33.41 4.74 -18.35
C GLY A 361 -34.41 5.41 -19.28
N THR A 362 -35.57 5.74 -18.73
CA THR A 362 -36.68 6.40 -19.43
C THR A 362 -37.25 7.51 -18.56
N GLU A 363 -38.10 8.36 -19.11
CA GLU A 363 -38.73 9.43 -18.32
C GLU A 363 -39.62 8.88 -17.19
N ARG A 364 -40.18 7.67 -17.37
CA ARG A 364 -40.99 6.98 -16.35
C ARG A 364 -40.15 6.24 -15.31
N ASN A 365 -38.95 5.80 -15.70
CA ASN A 365 -38.02 5.07 -14.83
C ASN A 365 -36.59 5.56 -15.12
N PRO A 366 -36.21 6.73 -14.56
CA PRO A 366 -34.93 7.34 -14.84
C PRO A 366 -33.79 6.51 -14.23
N PHE A 367 -32.66 6.50 -14.93
CA PHE A 367 -31.39 5.99 -14.43
C PHE A 367 -30.62 7.15 -13.78
N GLU A 368 -30.34 7.03 -12.48
CA GLU A 368 -29.80 8.11 -11.65
C GLU A 368 -28.66 7.57 -10.76
N ARG A 369 -27.44 7.46 -11.27
CA ARG A 369 -26.27 6.98 -10.51
C ARG A 369 -25.27 8.07 -10.18
N GLY A 370 -25.34 9.20 -10.87
CA GLY A 370 -24.43 10.31 -10.70
C GLY A 370 -24.46 10.94 -9.31
N VAL A 371 -23.36 11.61 -8.98
CA VAL A 371 -23.20 12.34 -7.72
C VAL A 371 -24.21 13.48 -7.58
N LEU A 372 -24.64 14.09 -8.68
CA LEU A 372 -25.71 15.08 -8.65
C LEU A 372 -27.04 14.33 -8.80
N ARG A 373 -28.01 14.64 -7.93
CA ARG A 373 -29.33 14.01 -7.98
C ARG A 373 -30.42 15.03 -7.73
N LYS A 374 -31.54 14.86 -8.43
CA LYS A 374 -32.74 15.66 -8.24
C LYS A 374 -33.54 15.11 -7.06
N PHE A 375 -33.79 15.97 -6.07
CA PHE A 375 -34.65 15.65 -4.93
C PHE A 375 -35.93 16.45 -5.05
N LYS A 376 -37.05 15.80 -4.72
CA LYS A 376 -38.35 16.44 -4.67
C LYS A 376 -38.93 16.28 -3.27
N ASP A 377 -39.18 17.40 -2.61
CA ASP A 377 -39.87 17.40 -1.33
C ASP A 377 -41.34 17.02 -1.55
N LYS A 378 -41.79 15.95 -0.88
CA LYS A 378 -43.17 15.45 -1.00
C LYS A 378 -44.21 16.45 -0.46
N THR A 379 -43.83 17.29 0.47
CA THR A 379 -44.72 18.25 1.15
C THR A 379 -44.80 19.55 0.37
N THR A 380 -43.66 20.18 0.10
CA THR A 380 -43.61 21.50 -0.55
C THR A 380 -43.63 21.41 -2.08
N GLN A 381 -43.44 20.22 -2.64
CA GLN A 381 -43.25 19.99 -4.08
C GLN A 381 -42.05 20.74 -4.68
N LEU A 382 -41.21 21.32 -3.83
CA LEU A 382 -39.99 22.01 -4.25
C LEU A 382 -38.98 20.97 -4.75
N GLU A 383 -38.39 21.31 -5.89
CA GLU A 383 -37.29 20.55 -6.48
C GLU A 383 -35.97 21.19 -6.08
N MET A 384 -35.02 20.36 -5.65
CA MET A 384 -33.66 20.79 -5.35
C MET A 384 -32.67 19.81 -5.96
N THR A 385 -31.46 20.29 -6.25
CA THR A 385 -30.34 19.42 -6.61
C THR A 385 -29.50 19.19 -5.36
N GLY A 386 -29.27 17.93 -5.02
CA GLY A 386 -28.39 17.53 -3.91
C GLY A 386 -27.33 16.56 -4.39
N PHE A 387 -26.81 15.76 -3.46
CA PHE A 387 -25.75 14.80 -3.74
C PHE A 387 -26.15 13.36 -3.46
N TYR A 388 -25.75 12.43 -4.32
CA TYR A 388 -25.79 11.00 -4.05
C TYR A 388 -24.37 10.47 -3.91
N ILE A 389 -24.10 9.77 -2.80
CA ILE A 389 -22.79 9.17 -2.53
C ILE A 389 -22.95 7.67 -2.71
N ASN A 390 -22.36 7.11 -3.76
CA ASN A 390 -22.51 5.70 -4.16
C ASN A 390 -21.90 4.66 -3.20
N THR A 391 -21.26 5.07 -2.09
CA THR A 391 -20.72 4.16 -1.08
C THR A 391 -20.75 4.72 0.35
N ASN A 392 -21.17 3.88 1.28
CA ASN A 392 -21.11 4.07 2.73
C ASN A 392 -20.14 3.09 3.41
N LYS A 393 -19.03 2.76 2.73
CA LYS A 393 -17.91 1.96 3.24
C LYS A 393 -18.38 0.67 3.94
N THR A 394 -18.22 0.59 5.28
CA THR A 394 -18.52 -0.62 6.04
C THR A 394 -20.00 -0.94 6.10
N ALA A 395 -20.87 0.07 6.00
CA ALA A 395 -22.31 -0.15 5.99
C ALA A 395 -22.80 -0.82 4.70
N ASP A 396 -21.98 -0.88 3.65
CA ASP A 396 -22.34 -1.42 2.33
C ASP A 396 -21.64 -2.74 1.98
N ILE A 397 -20.85 -3.33 2.90
CA ILE A 397 -20.04 -4.54 2.62
C ILE A 397 -20.89 -5.72 2.12
N ASN A 398 -22.11 -5.88 2.66
CA ASN A 398 -23.01 -7.00 2.35
C ASN A 398 -24.28 -6.55 1.61
N LYS A 399 -24.30 -5.33 1.05
CA LYS A 399 -25.46 -4.83 0.31
C LYS A 399 -25.30 -5.06 -1.18
N GLU A 400 -26.41 -5.39 -1.84
CA GLU A 400 -26.51 -5.38 -3.30
C GLU A 400 -26.30 -3.97 -3.85
N GLU A 401 -25.81 -3.86 -5.08
CA GLU A 401 -25.35 -2.59 -5.68
C GLU A 401 -26.41 -1.48 -5.68
N PHE A 402 -27.68 -1.83 -5.87
CA PHE A 402 -28.79 -0.86 -5.82
C PHE A 402 -29.12 -0.35 -4.41
N ASN A 403 -28.68 -1.05 -3.37
CA ASN A 403 -28.89 -0.67 -1.96
C ASN A 403 -27.67 0.04 -1.33
N LYS A 404 -26.61 0.27 -2.12
CA LYS A 404 -25.40 0.97 -1.67
C LYS A 404 -25.60 2.47 -1.70
N GLY A 405 -24.80 3.16 -0.90
CA GLY A 405 -24.76 4.61 -0.90
C GLY A 405 -25.85 5.27 -0.05
N TYR A 406 -25.93 6.59 -0.18
CA TYR A 406 -26.87 7.44 0.56
C TYR A 406 -27.03 8.80 -0.11
N ASP A 407 -28.16 9.44 0.18
CA ASP A 407 -28.50 10.77 -0.32
C ASP A 407 -28.11 11.87 0.67
N ILE A 408 -27.71 13.02 0.14
CA ILE A 408 -27.49 14.28 0.86
C ILE A 408 -28.37 15.33 0.17
N PRO A 409 -29.59 15.60 0.68
CA PRO A 409 -30.53 16.56 0.10
C PRO A 409 -30.15 17.99 0.50
N TRP A 410 -28.93 18.41 0.14
CA TRP A 410 -28.42 19.76 0.38
C TRP A 410 -27.98 20.39 -0.93
N GLN A 411 -28.61 21.51 -1.27
CA GLN A 411 -28.23 22.30 -2.42
C GLN A 411 -27.04 23.20 -2.09
N TYR A 412 -25.95 23.02 -2.84
CA TYR A 412 -24.74 23.82 -2.73
C TYR A 412 -24.14 24.09 -4.11
N GLU A 413 -24.49 25.23 -4.67
CA GLU A 413 -24.26 25.63 -6.06
C GLU A 413 -22.78 25.59 -6.44
N GLU A 414 -21.88 25.98 -5.54
CA GLU A 414 -20.45 25.99 -5.80
C GLU A 414 -19.89 24.58 -6.04
N VAL A 415 -20.30 23.61 -5.21
CA VAL A 415 -19.88 22.22 -5.36
C VAL A 415 -20.49 21.61 -6.63
N GLN A 416 -21.78 21.89 -6.85
CA GLN A 416 -22.51 21.43 -8.03
C GLN A 416 -21.87 21.94 -9.32
N TYR A 417 -21.43 23.20 -9.34
CA TYR A 417 -20.76 23.82 -10.48
C TYR A 417 -19.50 23.07 -10.87
N TRP A 418 -18.59 22.84 -9.93
CA TRP A 418 -17.31 22.19 -10.21
C TRP A 418 -17.47 20.71 -10.55
N LEU A 419 -18.44 20.01 -9.95
CA LEU A 419 -18.78 18.64 -10.34
C LEU A 419 -19.39 18.57 -11.73
N ALA A 420 -20.34 19.45 -12.04
CA ALA A 420 -21.01 19.51 -13.35
C ALA A 420 -20.07 19.95 -14.48
N LYS A 421 -19.04 20.75 -14.16
CA LYS A 421 -18.01 21.18 -15.11
C LYS A 421 -16.91 20.14 -15.33
N LEU A 422 -16.64 19.29 -14.34
CA LEU A 422 -15.68 18.18 -14.46
C LEU A 422 -16.20 17.07 -15.40
N ARG A 423 -17.52 16.89 -15.45
CA ARG A 423 -18.21 15.97 -16.35
C ARG A 423 -18.53 16.65 -17.67
#